data_AF-A0A7U9ET30-F1
#
_entry.id   AF-A0A7U9ET30-F1
#
_cell.length_a   1.000
_cell.length_b   1.000
_cell.length_c   1.000
_cell.angle_alpha   90.00
_cell.angle_beta   90.00
_cell.angle_gamma   90.00
#
_symmetry.space_group_name_H-M   'P 1'
#
loop_
_entity.id
_entity.type
_entity.pdbx_description
1 polymer ?
#
loop_
_entity_poly.entity_id
_entity_poly.type
_entity_poly.pdbx_seq_one_letter_code
_entity_poly.pdbx_strand_id
1 'polypeptide(L)'
;MARDHQFIQRKGKLRAHDFVALCTFLQEGGGQKSLVQLCSALALKQNTFLSAEGLNQRFNEKAVSFLKAVFEKLLIHQTQEARHLCQRHSLFRRIRILDSTSFQLPPEIRGIYEGCTGPGVKIQLEYEWLEGKFLHADVEDARHHDAA
;
A
#
# COMPACT_ATOMS: atom_id res chain seq x y z
N MET A 1 14.01 0.40 -7.30
CA MET A 1 12.91 0.03 -6.37
C MET A 1 12.30 -1.33 -6.71
N ALA A 2 11.58 -1.53 -7.82
CA ALA A 2 11.00 -2.86 -8.12
C ALA A 2 12.03 -3.99 -8.27
N ARG A 3 13.26 -3.68 -8.72
CA ARG A 3 14.39 -4.63 -8.75
C ARG A 3 14.98 -4.87 -7.36
N ASP A 4 15.15 -3.80 -6.60
CA ASP A 4 15.72 -3.79 -5.25
C ASP A 4 14.87 -4.66 -4.29
N HIS A 5 13.54 -4.60 -4.43
CA HIS A 5 12.58 -5.45 -3.72
C HIS A 5 12.31 -6.79 -4.42
N GLN A 6 13.11 -7.16 -5.42
CA GLN A 6 13.03 -8.41 -6.15
C GLN A 6 11.70 -8.71 -6.86
N PHE A 7 10.78 -7.74 -6.94
CA PHE A 7 9.47 -7.89 -7.56
C PHE A 7 9.56 -8.07 -9.08
N ILE A 8 10.37 -7.25 -9.76
CA ILE A 8 10.66 -7.38 -11.19
C ILE A 8 12.15 -7.59 -11.38
N GLN A 9 12.54 -8.81 -11.77
CA GLN A 9 13.94 -9.14 -12.06
C GLN A 9 14.22 -9.29 -13.56
N ARG A 10 13.20 -9.68 -14.34
CA ARG A 10 13.29 -9.86 -15.80
C ARG A 10 12.27 -8.98 -16.50
N LYS A 11 12.56 -8.60 -17.74
CA LYS A 11 11.62 -7.86 -18.59
C LYS A 11 10.43 -8.79 -18.91
N GLY A 12 9.28 -8.49 -18.32
CA GLY A 12 8.03 -9.23 -18.53
C GLY A 12 6.95 -8.32 -19.12
N LYS A 13 5.76 -8.88 -19.35
CA LYS A 13 4.60 -8.13 -19.87
C LYS A 13 4.10 -7.06 -18.89
N LEU A 14 4.15 -7.34 -17.58
CA LEU A 14 3.72 -6.41 -16.53
C LEU A 14 4.87 -5.49 -16.13
N ARG A 15 4.69 -4.17 -16.23
CA ARG A 15 5.65 -3.19 -15.71
C ARG A 15 5.32 -2.88 -14.24
N ALA A 16 6.31 -2.35 -13.50
CA ALA A 16 6.13 -2.05 -12.09
C ALA A 16 5.03 -1.01 -11.84
N HIS A 17 5.00 0.06 -12.64
CA HIS A 17 3.98 1.11 -12.50
C HIS A 17 2.59 0.61 -12.87
N ASP A 18 2.49 -0.31 -13.83
CA ASP A 18 1.21 -0.93 -14.21
C ASP A 18 0.61 -1.68 -13.02
N PHE A 19 1.45 -2.45 -12.31
CA PHE A 19 1.07 -3.17 -11.11
C PHE A 19 0.69 -2.23 -9.96
N VAL A 20 1.45 -1.15 -9.71
CA VAL A 20 1.07 -0.15 -8.70
C VAL A 20 -0.28 0.45 -9.03
N ALA A 21 -0.49 0.90 -10.27
CA ALA A 21 -1.74 1.50 -10.71
C ALA A 21 -2.93 0.52 -10.61
N LEU A 22 -2.69 -0.77 -10.85
CA LEU A 22 -3.69 -1.81 -10.61
C LEU A 22 -4.15 -1.86 -9.16
N CYS A 23 -3.18 -1.91 -8.23
CA CYS A 23 -3.43 -2.01 -6.80
C CYS A 23 -4.05 -0.74 -6.20
N THR A 24 -3.80 0.44 -6.79
CA THR A 24 -4.27 1.71 -6.22
C THR A 24 -5.53 2.27 -6.88
N PHE A 25 -5.63 2.20 -8.22
CA PHE A 25 -6.68 2.92 -8.97
C PHE A 25 -7.69 2.01 -9.65
N LEU A 26 -7.32 0.76 -9.96
CA LEU A 26 -8.19 -0.15 -10.72
C LEU A 26 -8.98 -1.12 -9.83
N GLN A 27 -8.56 -1.25 -8.56
CA GLN A 27 -9.24 -1.97 -7.48
C GLN A 27 -10.34 -1.10 -6.84
N GLU A 28 -11.42 -0.83 -7.57
CA GLU A 28 -12.63 -0.25 -6.95
C GLU A 28 -13.22 -1.30 -5.99
N GLY A 29 -13.42 -0.95 -4.71
CA GLY A 29 -14.08 -1.81 -3.73
C GLY A 29 -13.17 -2.76 -2.92
N GLY A 30 -11.85 -2.50 -2.84
CA GLY A 30 -10.98 -3.15 -1.84
C GLY A 30 -10.89 -4.67 -1.92
N GLY A 31 -10.54 -5.23 -3.08
CA GLY A 31 -10.33 -6.67 -3.25
C GLY A 31 -11.51 -7.47 -3.82
N GLN A 32 -12.64 -6.83 -4.12
CA GLN A 32 -13.84 -7.51 -4.63
C GLN A 32 -13.75 -7.93 -6.12
N LYS A 33 -12.80 -7.37 -6.88
CA LYS A 33 -12.62 -7.70 -8.30
C LYS A 33 -11.86 -9.02 -8.45
N SER A 34 -12.40 -9.92 -9.27
CA SER A 34 -11.71 -11.16 -9.63
C SER A 34 -10.45 -10.89 -10.45
N LEU A 35 -9.52 -11.86 -10.46
CA LEU A 35 -8.29 -11.76 -11.27
C LEU A 35 -8.58 -11.53 -12.75
N VAL A 36 -9.66 -12.11 -13.29
CA VAL A 36 -10.07 -11.89 -14.68
C VAL A 36 -10.50 -10.44 -14.91
N GLN A 37 -11.28 -9.87 -14.00
CA GLN A 37 -11.70 -8.47 -14.08
C GLN A 37 -10.50 -7.52 -14.00
N LEU A 38 -9.52 -7.82 -13.14
CA LEU A 38 -8.28 -7.06 -13.03
C LEU A 38 -7.43 -7.14 -14.31
N CYS A 39 -7.30 -8.33 -14.90
CA CYS A 39 -6.63 -8.48 -16.20
C CYS A 39 -7.32 -7.68 -17.31
N SER A 40 -8.65 -7.67 -17.35
CA SER A 40 -9.41 -6.86 -18.31
C SER A 40 -9.18 -5.36 -18.10
N ALA A 41 -9.12 -4.90 -16.84
CA ALA A 41 -8.82 -3.50 -16.53
C ALA A 41 -7.41 -3.10 -16.96
N LEU A 42 -6.40 -3.94 -16.74
CA LEU A 42 -5.03 -3.74 -17.22
C LEU A 42 -4.96 -3.65 -18.75
N ALA A 43 -5.66 -4.54 -19.45
CA ALA A 43 -5.69 -4.55 -20.91
C ALA A 43 -6.28 -3.23 -21.45
N LEU A 44 -7.41 -2.79 -20.90
CA LEU A 44 -8.11 -1.58 -21.36
C LEU A 44 -7.36 -0.29 -21.02
N LYS A 45 -6.80 -0.17 -19.80
CA LYS A 45 -6.23 1.09 -19.31
C LYS A 45 -4.75 1.24 -19.59
N GLN A 46 -4.02 0.14 -19.70
CA GLN A 46 -2.55 0.14 -19.72
C GLN A 46 -1.98 -0.72 -20.86
N ASN A 47 -2.83 -1.25 -21.76
CA ASN A 47 -2.45 -2.10 -22.88
C ASN A 47 -1.59 -3.31 -22.46
N THR A 48 -1.84 -3.83 -21.25
CA THR A 48 -1.08 -4.94 -20.66
C THR A 48 -1.94 -6.19 -20.58
N PHE A 49 -1.53 -7.23 -21.30
CA PHE A 49 -2.28 -8.50 -21.40
C PHE A 49 -1.62 -9.59 -20.56
N LEU A 50 -2.33 -10.08 -19.55
CA LEU A 50 -1.92 -11.14 -18.64
C LEU A 50 -3.04 -12.15 -18.46
N SER A 51 -2.67 -13.41 -18.23
CA SER A 51 -3.62 -14.41 -17.74
C SER A 51 -3.91 -14.18 -16.26
N ALA A 52 -5.07 -14.64 -15.78
CA ALA A 52 -5.41 -14.59 -14.35
C ALA A 52 -4.34 -15.26 -13.48
N GLU A 53 -3.85 -16.44 -13.89
CA GLU A 53 -2.74 -17.14 -13.23
C GLU A 53 -1.44 -16.32 -13.24
N GLY A 54 -1.11 -15.70 -14.39
CA GLY A 54 0.08 -14.86 -14.52
C GLY A 54 0.03 -13.63 -13.62
N LEU A 55 -1.16 -13.08 -13.36
CA LEU A 55 -1.38 -12.01 -12.41
C LEU A 55 -1.34 -12.51 -10.96
N ASN A 56 -1.96 -13.66 -10.67
CA ASN A 56 -1.96 -14.28 -9.35
C ASN A 56 -0.53 -14.48 -8.81
N GLN A 57 0.38 -14.99 -9.64
CA GLN A 57 1.79 -15.18 -9.30
C GLN A 57 2.55 -13.88 -8.97
N ARG A 58 1.97 -12.72 -9.25
CA ARG A 58 2.52 -11.40 -8.88
C ARG A 58 2.06 -10.95 -7.50
N PHE A 59 1.01 -11.53 -6.93
CA PHE A 59 0.64 -11.31 -5.54
C PHE A 59 1.46 -12.23 -4.64
N ASN A 60 2.55 -11.71 -4.11
CA ASN A 60 3.47 -12.41 -3.23
C ASN A 60 4.20 -11.42 -2.31
N GLU A 61 5.00 -11.93 -1.39
CA GLU A 61 5.75 -11.12 -0.40
C GLU A 61 6.65 -10.05 -1.04
N LYS A 62 7.25 -10.34 -2.20
CA LYS A 62 8.10 -9.37 -2.92
C LYS A 62 7.28 -8.19 -3.44
N ALA A 63 6.04 -8.45 -3.88
CA ALA A 63 5.11 -7.42 -4.27
C ALA A 63 4.65 -6.57 -3.08
N VAL A 64 4.39 -7.20 -1.93
CA VAL A 64 4.08 -6.49 -0.68
C VAL A 64 5.24 -5.58 -0.27
N SER A 65 6.47 -6.11 -0.26
CA SER A 65 7.68 -5.34 0.05
C SER A 65 7.87 -4.16 -0.90
N PHE A 66 7.66 -4.38 -2.21
CA PHE A 66 7.71 -3.33 -3.21
C PHE A 66 6.64 -2.25 -3.00
N LEU A 67 5.39 -2.62 -2.72
CA LEU A 67 4.30 -1.67 -2.47
C LEU A 67 4.54 -0.85 -1.20
N LYS A 68 5.04 -1.47 -0.12
CA LYS A 68 5.45 -0.76 1.11
C LYS A 68 6.50 0.32 0.81
N ALA A 69 7.52 -0.01 0.01
CA ALA A 69 8.56 0.96 -0.37
C ALA A 69 8.05 2.08 -1.28
N VAL A 70 7.11 1.79 -2.18
CA VAL A 70 6.44 2.82 -2.99
C VAL A 70 5.65 3.77 -2.09
N PHE A 71 4.87 3.23 -1.15
CA PHE A 71 4.09 4.01 -0.19
C PHE A 71 4.99 4.91 0.66
N GLU A 72 6.06 4.36 1.26
CA GLU A 72 7.03 5.12 2.04
C GLU A 72 7.61 6.29 1.24
N LYS A 73 8.06 6.06 0.01
CA LYS A 73 8.60 7.13 -0.84
C LYS A 73 7.57 8.20 -1.17
N LEU A 74 6.33 7.82 -1.44
CA LEU A 74 5.26 8.79 -1.74
C LEU A 74 4.94 9.64 -0.52
N LEU A 75 4.90 9.05 0.68
CA LEU A 75 4.67 9.78 1.92
C LEU A 75 5.82 10.76 2.24
N ILE A 76 7.08 10.33 2.07
CA ILE A 76 8.25 11.20 2.24
C ILE A 76 8.18 12.38 1.27
N HIS A 77 7.86 12.12 0.00
CA HIS A 77 7.71 13.20 -0.98
C HIS A 77 6.59 14.16 -0.60
N GLN A 78 5.42 13.66 -0.17
CA GLN A 78 4.30 14.51 0.24
C GLN A 78 4.61 15.39 1.46
N THR A 79 5.34 14.84 2.44
CA THR A 79 5.75 15.58 3.65
C THR A 79 6.81 16.63 3.34
N GLN A 80 7.75 16.35 2.44
CA GLN A 80 8.73 17.34 1.97
C GLN A 80 8.07 18.52 1.26
N GLU A 81 7.08 18.27 0.39
CA GLU A 81 6.32 19.34 -0.26
C GLU A 81 5.57 20.20 0.77
N ALA A 82 4.94 19.57 1.77
CA ALA A 82 4.24 20.28 2.83
C ALA A 82 5.16 21.13 3.71
N ARG A 83 6.45 20.75 3.84
CA ARG A 83 7.48 21.52 4.55
C ARG A 83 7.68 22.90 3.94
N HIS A 84 7.68 23.01 2.61
CA HIS A 84 7.86 24.29 1.91
C HIS A 84 6.77 25.32 2.26
N LEU A 85 5.58 24.84 2.66
CA LEU A 85 4.46 25.69 3.06
C LEU A 85 4.58 26.19 4.52
N CYS A 86 5.35 25.51 5.36
CA CYS A 86 5.52 25.82 6.78
C CYS A 86 6.95 26.29 7.11
N GLN A 87 7.27 27.53 6.74
CA GLN A 87 8.59 28.14 7.02
C GLN A 87 8.89 28.34 8.53
N ARG A 88 7.90 28.19 9.42
CA ARG A 88 8.04 28.38 10.87
C ARG A 88 8.36 27.09 11.62
N HIS A 89 9.48 26.46 11.28
CA HIS A 89 10.05 25.33 12.03
C HIS A 89 10.60 25.72 13.42
N SER A 90 10.53 26.99 13.83
CA SER A 90 11.15 27.48 15.05
C SER A 90 10.39 27.15 16.34
N LEU A 91 9.14 26.68 16.26
CA LEU A 91 8.31 26.40 17.44
C LEU A 91 8.44 24.97 17.96
N PHE A 92 8.70 24.01 17.07
CA PHE A 92 8.76 22.59 17.42
C PHE A 92 10.02 21.96 16.83
N ARG A 93 10.78 21.25 17.68
CA ARG A 93 11.97 20.50 17.24
C ARG A 93 11.61 19.23 16.46
N ARG A 94 10.43 18.67 16.71
CA ARG A 94 9.95 17.42 16.10
C ARG A 94 8.43 17.38 16.16
N ILE A 95 7.77 16.95 15.09
CA ILE A 95 6.34 16.67 15.08
C ILE A 95 6.15 15.23 14.58
N ARG A 96 5.60 14.37 15.43
CA ARG A 96 5.24 12.99 15.06
C ARG A 96 3.74 12.93 14.83
N ILE A 97 3.34 12.39 13.69
CA ILE A 97 1.93 12.11 13.39
C ILE A 97 1.78 10.60 13.51
N LEU A 98 0.92 10.20 14.45
CA LEU A 98 0.43 8.84 14.58
C LEU A 98 -1.00 8.83 14.02
N ASP A 99 -1.25 7.97 13.05
CA ASP A 99 -2.54 7.79 12.43
C ASP A 99 -2.83 6.29 12.29
N SER A 100 -4.12 5.94 12.28
CA SER A 100 -4.53 4.56 12.04
C SER A 100 -5.79 4.52 11.19
N THR A 101 -5.83 3.56 10.26
CA THR A 101 -7.02 3.29 9.47
C THR A 101 -7.38 1.82 9.60
N SER A 102 -8.68 1.52 9.69
CA SER A 102 -9.18 0.15 9.79
C SER A 102 -10.34 -0.04 8.83
N PHE A 103 -10.38 -1.21 8.19
CA PHE A 103 -11.48 -1.57 7.29
C PHE A 103 -11.74 -3.08 7.33
N GLN A 104 -12.98 -3.44 7.01
CA GLN A 104 -13.38 -4.84 6.94
C GLN A 104 -12.82 -5.50 5.68
N LEU A 105 -12.50 -6.78 5.80
CA LEU A 105 -12.06 -7.62 4.71
C LEU A 105 -13.18 -8.59 4.29
N PRO A 106 -13.10 -9.15 3.07
CA PRO A 106 -14.00 -10.20 2.64
C PRO A 106 -13.97 -11.39 3.63
N PRO A 107 -15.13 -12.05 3.88
CA PRO A 107 -15.25 -13.11 4.87
C PRO A 107 -14.34 -14.33 4.57
N GLU A 108 -13.91 -14.51 3.32
CA GLU A 108 -13.03 -15.58 2.87
C GLU A 108 -11.62 -15.51 3.49
N ILE A 109 -11.23 -14.36 4.05
CA ILE A 109 -9.90 -14.12 4.64
C ILE A 109 -9.89 -14.38 6.17
N ARG A 110 -11.01 -14.88 6.72
CA ARG A 110 -11.08 -15.29 8.14
C ARG A 110 -10.00 -16.33 8.47
N GLY A 111 -9.40 -16.22 9.65
CA GLY A 111 -8.26 -17.04 10.08
C GLY A 111 -6.89 -16.52 9.62
N ILE A 112 -6.85 -15.53 8.71
CA ILE A 112 -5.62 -14.81 8.33
C ILE A 112 -5.61 -13.43 9.01
N TYR A 113 -6.71 -12.69 8.88
CA TYR A 113 -6.94 -11.42 9.60
C TYR A 113 -8.26 -11.49 10.35
N GLU A 114 -8.24 -10.98 11.57
CA GLU A 114 -9.38 -11.03 12.48
C GLU A 114 -9.79 -9.63 12.95
N GLY A 115 -11.08 -9.46 13.25
CA GLY A 115 -11.65 -8.18 13.69
C GLY A 115 -12.86 -8.39 14.61
N CYS A 116 -13.34 -7.31 15.22
CA CYS A 116 -14.42 -7.39 16.22
C CYS A 116 -15.77 -7.83 15.64
N THR A 117 -16.10 -7.42 14.42
CA THR A 117 -17.39 -7.70 13.76
C THR A 117 -17.25 -8.65 12.56
N GLY A 118 -16.04 -9.19 12.33
CA GLY A 118 -15.66 -9.99 11.18
C GLY A 118 -14.19 -9.76 10.83
N PRO A 119 -13.64 -10.45 9.80
CA PRO A 119 -12.28 -10.23 9.34
C PRO A 119 -12.05 -8.76 9.02
N GLY A 120 -10.96 -8.22 9.53
CA GLY A 120 -10.63 -6.81 9.35
C GLY A 120 -9.16 -6.58 9.55
N VAL A 121 -8.66 -5.55 8.88
CA VAL A 121 -7.26 -5.15 8.99
C VAL A 121 -7.20 -3.73 9.53
N LYS A 122 -6.18 -3.50 10.36
CA LYS A 122 -5.79 -2.19 10.84
C LYS A 122 -4.41 -1.88 10.31
N ILE A 123 -4.27 -0.69 9.75
CA ILE A 123 -2.98 -0.15 9.32
C ILE A 123 -2.64 0.98 10.28
N GLN A 124 -1.55 0.82 11.03
CA GLN A 124 -0.99 1.87 11.86
C GLN A 124 0.15 2.54 11.10
N LEU A 125 0.21 3.86 11.19
CA LEU A 125 1.22 4.67 10.52
C LEU A 125 1.77 5.70 11.50
N GLU A 126 3.09 5.74 11.59
CA GLU A 126 3.81 6.79 12.29
C GLU A 126 4.90 7.40 11.43
N TYR A 127 4.91 8.73 11.35
CA TYR A 127 5.93 9.46 10.63
C TYR A 127 6.25 10.80 11.30
N GLU A 128 7.49 11.25 11.09
CA GLU A 128 7.96 12.56 11.52
C GLU A 128 7.72 13.55 10.37
N TRP A 129 6.98 14.61 10.68
CA TRP A 129 6.47 15.56 9.70
C TRP A 129 7.53 16.54 9.19
N LEU A 130 8.44 17.02 10.04
CA LEU A 130 9.34 18.12 9.68
C LEU A 130 10.48 17.68 8.76
N GLU A 131 11.05 16.50 9.01
CA GLU A 131 12.08 15.84 8.22
C GLU A 131 11.49 14.91 7.15
N GLY A 132 10.17 14.66 7.21
CA GLY A 132 9.49 13.74 6.31
C GLY A 132 10.04 12.33 6.47
N LYS A 133 10.19 11.86 7.71
CA LYS A 133 10.81 10.57 8.02
C LYS A 133 9.74 9.54 8.39
N PHE A 134 9.73 8.42 7.66
CA PHE A 134 8.92 7.27 8.05
C PHE A 134 9.47 6.64 9.34
N LEU A 135 8.63 6.46 10.35
CA LEU A 135 9.05 5.90 11.64
C LEU A 135 8.55 4.47 11.79
N HIS A 136 7.29 4.23 11.48
CA HIS A 136 6.66 2.94 11.66
C HIS A 136 5.46 2.78 10.71
N ALA A 137 5.27 1.59 10.17
CA ALA A 137 3.96 1.19 9.68
C ALA A 137 3.75 -0.30 9.87
N ASP A 138 2.60 -0.62 10.43
CA ASP A 138 2.21 -1.99 10.68
C ASP A 138 0.84 -2.29 10.10
N VAL A 139 0.63 -3.56 9.80
CA VAL A 139 -0.61 -4.11 9.27
C VAL A 139 -1.00 -5.26 10.18
N GLU A 140 -2.03 -5.05 10.98
CA GLU A 140 -2.44 -5.95 12.05
C GLU A 140 -3.92 -6.35 11.93
N ASP A 141 -4.33 -7.30 12.75
CA ASP A 141 -5.74 -7.59 13.01
C ASP A 141 -6.48 -6.33 13.49
N ALA A 142 -7.67 -6.08 12.95
CA ALA A 142 -8.56 -5.00 13.40
C ALA A 142 -9.18 -5.22 14.79
N ARG A 143 -8.64 -6.13 15.59
CA ARG A 143 -8.97 -6.32 17.01
C ARG A 143 -8.15 -5.44 17.93
N HIS A 144 -6.96 -5.00 17.49
CA HIS A 144 -6.05 -4.26 18.34
C HIS A 144 -6.48 -2.79 18.46
N HIS A 145 -6.57 -2.31 19.70
CA HIS A 145 -6.75 -0.89 19.99
C HIS A 145 -5.52 -0.08 19.54
N ASP A 146 -5.64 1.25 19.45
CA ASP A 146 -4.48 2.07 19.12
C ASP A 146 -3.41 1.88 20.19
N ALA A 147 -2.20 1.48 19.76
CA ALA A 147 -1.06 1.40 20.64
C ALA A 147 -0.64 2.84 20.97
N ALA A 148 -0.65 3.18 22.26
CA ALA A 148 -0.24 4.49 22.77
C ALA A 148 1.28 4.64 22.83
#